data_AF-A0A288GUW8-F1
#
_entry.id   AF-A0A288GUW8-F1
#
_cell.length_a   1.000
_cell.length_b   1.000
_cell.length_c   1.000
_cell.angle_alpha   90.00
_cell.angle_beta   90.00
_cell.angle_gamma   90.00
#
_symmetry.space_group_name_H-M   'P 1'
#
loop_
_entity.id
_entity.type
_entity.pdbx_description
1 polymer ?
#
loop_
_entity_poly.entity_id
_entity_poly.type
_entity_poly.pdbx_seq_one_letter_code
_entity_poly.pdbx_strand_id
1 'polypeptide(L)'
;MKKVMKFLFVCVSMILHAQVGINNEAPLATLDVTKNSVVSTINSGILIPRLKKGDVTSMTEGVTAVQNSLLIYATEPFSTDVSVLNDPANSKYYWIDREGYYYYNVNSLKWLRLVTTEPTGLENIALRDGTKKFAWRFIGINPSNYATIGKYAVDMQYVPANLSELLVTHPSLGPISYSSIRSFNPNYGSALPGASGENSFVTGVMNISSGLASQSMGAANISSGLASQAFGVGNLSSGAGAVSFGAQNISSGDYSMTAGSGNTATTDQTVAMGVANISDALNAVSIGQENQNYSQASFALGNNNEVGVQGITKFGSIAIGQENQVFSSASSAIGANNIIEDNVDASVALGTGIVLNNIDIAGTTFSFGSYPTLETIMVSNVDAPRRINFGNGSRNALTALITNRDAFTILRNGKVGINYDNFELSTHAGQSDAILQVNGNGQMKGLYTNIRIGNTILADDHTVILTGNVSLPTPTTTNKGRTLVLCGDSSTSRMISGALQDMGGTYTSVSTANVPGEKCYTFQSTGSVWWIISR
;
A
#
# COMPACT_ATOMS: atom_id res chain seq x y z
N MET A 1 67.56 -2.95 -48.65
CA MET A 1 67.99 -2.73 -50.04
C MET A 1 66.92 -1.92 -50.77
N LYS A 2 67.15 -0.62 -51.00
CA LYS A 2 66.26 0.23 -51.81
C LYS A 2 66.43 -0.19 -53.28
N LYS A 3 65.41 -0.79 -53.89
CA LYS A 3 65.38 -0.95 -55.35
C LYS A 3 64.89 0.36 -55.95
N VAL A 4 65.84 1.15 -56.43
CA VAL A 4 65.59 2.34 -57.26
C VAL A 4 65.07 1.84 -58.61
N MET A 5 63.76 1.90 -58.80
CA MET A 5 63.14 1.70 -60.11
C MET A 5 63.42 2.96 -60.94
N LYS A 6 64.22 2.82 -62.01
CA LYS A 6 64.47 3.91 -62.95
C LYS A 6 63.19 4.17 -63.76
N PHE A 7 62.52 5.28 -63.50
CA PHE A 7 61.41 5.78 -64.33
C PHE A 7 61.99 6.32 -65.63
N LEU A 8 61.65 5.69 -66.76
CA LEU A 8 61.93 6.23 -68.09
C LEU A 8 60.95 7.39 -68.34
N PHE A 9 61.50 8.60 -68.44
CA PHE A 9 60.79 9.85 -68.65
C PHE A 9 60.17 9.87 -70.05
N VAL A 10 58.84 9.82 -70.15
CA VAL A 10 58.11 10.31 -71.34
C VAL A 10 57.41 11.59 -70.91
N CYS A 11 58.05 12.72 -71.25
CA CYS A 11 57.49 14.05 -71.14
C CYS A 11 56.43 14.25 -72.22
N VAL A 12 55.16 14.29 -71.82
CA VAL A 12 54.15 15.12 -72.45
C VAL A 12 53.57 16.00 -71.34
N SER A 13 53.85 17.31 -71.43
CA SER A 13 53.19 18.36 -70.65
C SER A 13 51.70 18.39 -71.07
N MET A 14 50.69 18.67 -70.26
CA MET A 14 50.44 19.59 -69.14
C MET A 14 49.34 18.90 -68.27
N ILE A 15 49.07 19.18 -66.99
CA ILE A 15 48.75 20.44 -66.31
C ILE A 15 49.06 20.29 -64.81
N LEU A 16 49.46 21.38 -64.16
CA LEU A 16 49.67 21.57 -62.71
C LEU A 16 48.39 21.31 -61.87
N HIS A 17 47.97 20.05 -61.77
CA HIS A 17 46.95 19.66 -60.80
C HIS A 17 47.57 18.65 -59.85
N ALA A 18 47.48 18.91 -58.54
CA ALA A 18 47.93 17.98 -57.49
C ALA A 18 47.02 16.73 -57.38
N GLN A 19 46.17 16.48 -58.37
CA GLN A 19 45.11 15.49 -58.37
C GLN A 19 45.47 14.33 -59.30
N VAL A 20 45.25 13.11 -58.81
CA VAL A 20 45.45 11.85 -59.54
C VAL A 20 44.08 11.24 -59.80
N GLY A 21 43.68 11.16 -61.07
CA GLY A 21 42.49 10.42 -61.51
C GLY A 21 42.85 9.00 -61.93
N ILE A 22 42.13 7.99 -61.43
CA ILE A 22 42.17 6.61 -61.96
C ILE A 22 40.82 6.36 -62.63
N ASN A 23 40.84 6.18 -63.96
CA ASN A 23 39.66 6.11 -64.83
C ASN A 23 38.77 7.39 -64.85
N ASN A 24 39.26 8.52 -64.32
CA ASN A 24 38.59 9.82 -64.35
C ASN A 24 39.51 10.88 -64.97
N GLU A 25 39.09 11.48 -66.09
CA GLU A 25 39.85 12.52 -66.80
C GLU A 25 39.70 13.91 -66.13
N ALA A 26 38.71 14.08 -65.24
CA ALA A 26 38.47 15.30 -64.48
C ALA A 26 38.33 14.99 -62.98
N PRO A 27 39.43 14.65 -62.27
CA PRO A 27 39.39 14.25 -60.87
C PRO A 27 38.92 15.41 -59.97
N LEU A 28 37.95 15.13 -59.10
CA LEU A 28 37.41 16.14 -58.15
C LEU A 28 38.13 16.12 -56.79
N ALA A 29 39.09 15.22 -56.60
CA ALA A 29 39.87 15.06 -55.39
C ALA A 29 41.36 14.78 -55.71
N THR A 30 42.24 14.94 -54.71
CA THR A 30 43.68 14.63 -54.83
C THR A 30 43.92 13.19 -55.31
N LEU A 31 43.02 12.27 -54.97
CA LEU A 31 42.89 10.95 -55.58
C LEU A 31 41.40 10.72 -55.86
N ASP A 32 41.03 10.56 -57.13
CA ASP A 32 39.67 10.27 -57.56
C ASP A 32 39.66 8.96 -58.39
N VAL A 33 38.92 7.96 -57.91
CA VAL A 33 38.87 6.62 -58.52
C VAL A 33 37.44 6.35 -58.94
N THR A 34 37.20 6.32 -60.25
CA THR A 34 35.88 6.04 -60.81
C THR A 34 35.81 4.63 -61.38
N LYS A 35 34.58 4.10 -61.50
CA LYS A 35 34.32 2.78 -62.08
C LYS A 35 34.80 2.74 -63.54
N ASN A 36 35.54 1.71 -63.91
CA ASN A 36 35.89 1.47 -65.31
C ASN A 36 34.61 1.13 -66.10
N SER A 37 34.25 1.98 -67.06
CA SER A 37 33.01 1.86 -67.83
C SER A 37 33.15 0.99 -69.09
N VAL A 38 34.36 0.50 -69.40
CA VAL A 38 34.69 -0.12 -70.71
C VAL A 38 34.88 -1.64 -70.61
N VAL A 39 35.14 -2.21 -69.44
CA VAL A 39 35.48 -3.65 -69.30
C VAL A 39 34.83 -4.28 -68.05
N SER A 40 33.94 -5.25 -68.24
CA SER A 40 33.22 -5.95 -67.15
C SER A 40 34.03 -7.05 -66.44
N THR A 41 35.28 -7.30 -66.85
CA THR A 41 36.15 -8.35 -66.28
C THR A 41 37.19 -7.84 -65.28
N ILE A 42 37.29 -6.51 -65.07
CA ILE A 42 38.22 -5.91 -64.10
C ILE A 42 37.42 -5.32 -62.94
N ASN A 43 37.66 -5.82 -61.73
CA ASN A 43 37.04 -5.30 -60.51
C ASN A 43 37.43 -3.84 -60.29
N SER A 44 36.44 -2.95 -60.14
CA SER A 44 36.67 -1.55 -59.78
C SER A 44 36.86 -1.42 -58.26
N GLY A 45 37.98 -0.87 -57.82
CA GLY A 45 38.26 -0.65 -56.39
C GLY A 45 39.74 -0.39 -56.10
N ILE A 46 40.06 -0.18 -54.83
CA ILE A 46 41.44 -0.01 -54.34
C ILE A 46 41.76 -1.19 -53.43
N LEU A 47 42.81 -1.94 -53.74
CA LEU A 47 43.37 -2.92 -52.82
C LEU A 47 44.28 -2.22 -51.81
N ILE A 48 43.80 -2.14 -50.57
CA ILE A 48 44.57 -1.66 -49.43
C ILE A 48 45.65 -2.71 -49.06
N PRO A 49 46.86 -2.30 -48.65
CA PRO A 49 47.91 -3.23 -48.22
C PRO A 49 47.41 -4.22 -47.16
N ARG A 50 47.55 -5.51 -47.46
CA ARG A 50 47.21 -6.61 -46.55
C ARG A 50 48.44 -6.99 -45.74
N LEU A 51 48.36 -6.84 -44.42
CA LEU A 51 49.49 -6.97 -43.51
C LEU A 51 49.24 -8.08 -42.49
N LYS A 52 50.27 -8.88 -42.20
CA LYS A 52 50.30 -9.80 -41.05
C LYS A 52 50.75 -9.07 -39.79
N LYS A 53 50.64 -9.72 -38.63
CA LYS A 53 51.06 -9.16 -37.34
C LYS A 53 52.46 -8.54 -37.39
N GLY A 54 53.45 -9.29 -37.90
CA GLY A 54 54.84 -8.83 -37.98
C GLY A 54 55.01 -7.58 -38.83
N ASP A 55 54.29 -7.49 -39.95
CA ASP A 55 54.36 -6.34 -40.86
C ASP A 55 53.75 -5.09 -40.20
N VAL A 56 52.64 -5.25 -39.48
CA VAL A 56 52.01 -4.14 -38.73
C VAL A 56 52.94 -3.66 -37.62
N THR A 57 53.58 -4.57 -36.88
CA THR A 57 54.54 -4.19 -35.83
C THR A 57 55.72 -3.41 -36.40
N SER A 58 56.40 -3.95 -37.40
CA SER A 58 57.57 -3.29 -38.01
C SER A 58 57.22 -1.94 -38.65
N MET A 59 56.02 -1.83 -39.24
CA MET A 59 55.58 -0.56 -39.81
C MET A 59 55.25 0.47 -38.72
N THR A 60 54.61 0.06 -37.63
CA THR A 60 54.11 0.95 -36.57
C THR A 60 55.23 1.70 -35.85
N GLU A 61 56.44 1.14 -35.80
CA GLU A 61 57.63 1.82 -35.27
C GLU A 61 57.99 3.09 -36.06
N GLY A 62 57.68 3.13 -37.36
CA GLY A 62 57.96 4.26 -38.24
C GLY A 62 56.78 5.23 -38.44
N VAL A 63 55.62 4.97 -37.82
CA VAL A 63 54.43 5.81 -37.95
C VAL A 63 54.56 7.03 -37.05
N THR A 64 54.44 8.22 -37.63
CA THR A 64 54.47 9.51 -36.93
C THR A 64 53.12 10.22 -37.06
N ALA A 65 53.01 11.47 -36.57
CA ALA A 65 51.81 12.28 -36.76
C ALA A 65 51.44 12.51 -38.25
N VAL A 66 52.43 12.44 -39.15
CA VAL A 66 52.21 12.60 -40.60
C VAL A 66 51.37 11.46 -41.19
N GLN A 67 51.46 10.26 -40.61
CA GLN A 67 50.72 9.07 -41.06
C GLN A 67 49.38 8.91 -40.33
N ASN A 68 48.87 9.95 -39.66
CA ASN A 68 47.50 9.92 -39.15
C ASN A 68 46.52 9.61 -40.31
N SER A 69 45.55 8.73 -40.10
CA SER A 69 44.64 8.16 -41.10
C SER A 69 45.22 7.14 -42.09
N LEU A 70 46.46 6.67 -41.89
CA LEU A 70 47.03 5.57 -42.69
C LEU A 70 46.14 4.32 -42.61
N LEU A 71 45.65 3.84 -43.76
CA LEU A 71 44.72 2.72 -43.86
C LEU A 71 45.44 1.42 -44.26
N ILE A 72 45.16 0.34 -43.53
CA ILE A 72 45.66 -1.01 -43.79
C ILE A 72 44.54 -2.03 -43.71
N TYR A 73 44.80 -3.23 -44.21
CA TYR A 73 43.98 -4.41 -43.96
C TYR A 73 44.81 -5.42 -43.14
N ALA A 74 44.46 -5.63 -41.88
CA ALA A 74 45.08 -6.68 -41.06
C ALA A 74 44.46 -8.03 -41.43
N THR A 75 45.29 -9.05 -41.63
CA THR A 75 44.84 -10.38 -42.09
C THR A 75 44.59 -11.38 -40.96
N GLU A 76 44.92 -11.01 -39.73
CA GLU A 76 44.81 -11.85 -38.53
C GLU A 76 44.70 -10.96 -37.28
N PRO A 77 44.12 -11.47 -36.17
CA PRO A 77 44.20 -10.78 -34.88
C PRO A 77 45.66 -10.60 -34.45
N PHE A 78 45.95 -9.49 -33.78
CA PHE A 78 47.28 -9.21 -33.24
C PHE A 78 47.66 -10.20 -32.11
N SER A 79 46.67 -10.60 -31.32
CA SER A 79 46.78 -11.66 -30.31
C SER A 79 45.38 -12.23 -30.04
N THR A 80 45.31 -13.52 -29.74
CA THR A 80 44.09 -14.16 -29.20
C THR A 80 44.08 -14.17 -27.67
N ASP A 81 45.18 -13.78 -27.03
CA ASP A 81 45.31 -13.66 -25.58
C ASP A 81 45.00 -12.22 -25.14
N VAL A 82 43.91 -12.06 -24.39
CA VAL A 82 43.41 -10.77 -23.87
C VAL A 82 44.41 -10.13 -22.90
N SER A 83 45.20 -10.93 -22.18
CA SER A 83 46.22 -10.41 -21.25
C SER A 83 47.35 -9.70 -22.00
N VAL A 84 47.71 -10.19 -23.19
CA VAL A 84 48.74 -9.61 -24.07
C VAL A 84 48.24 -8.33 -24.75
N LEU A 85 46.95 -8.24 -25.07
CA LEU A 85 46.37 -7.01 -25.65
C LEU A 85 46.32 -5.86 -24.63
N ASN A 86 46.17 -6.18 -23.35
CA ASN A 86 46.14 -5.22 -22.25
C ASN A 86 47.54 -4.80 -21.75
N ASP A 87 48.61 -5.36 -22.31
CA ASP A 87 50.00 -4.95 -22.04
C ASP A 87 50.25 -3.52 -22.57
N PRO A 88 50.74 -2.58 -21.74
CA PRO A 88 51.13 -1.24 -22.17
C PRO A 88 52.02 -1.20 -23.42
N ALA A 89 52.92 -2.19 -23.60
CA ALA A 89 53.80 -2.27 -24.77
C ALA A 89 53.04 -2.60 -26.07
N ASN A 90 51.91 -3.30 -25.96
CA ASN A 90 51.07 -3.75 -27.08
C ASN A 90 49.78 -2.94 -27.23
N SER A 91 49.55 -1.96 -26.37
CA SER A 91 48.35 -1.11 -26.33
C SER A 91 48.01 -0.40 -27.65
N LYS A 92 49.00 -0.21 -28.54
CA LYS A 92 48.85 0.35 -29.90
C LYS A 92 48.04 -0.55 -30.84
N TYR A 93 47.99 -1.85 -30.56
CA TYR A 93 47.40 -2.88 -31.41
C TYR A 93 46.12 -3.49 -30.82
N TYR A 94 45.71 -3.06 -29.62
CA TYR A 94 44.59 -3.61 -28.85
C TYR A 94 43.33 -3.88 -29.69
N TRP A 95 42.99 -2.99 -30.62
CA TRP A 95 41.79 -3.10 -31.43
C TRP A 95 41.94 -3.97 -32.69
N ILE A 96 43.14 -4.44 -33.02
CA ILE A 96 43.37 -5.44 -34.08
C ILE A 96 43.05 -6.82 -33.51
N ASP A 97 41.77 -7.07 -33.29
CA ASP A 97 41.23 -8.25 -32.63
C ASP A 97 40.73 -9.32 -33.62
N ARG A 98 40.79 -9.05 -34.93
CA ARG A 98 40.46 -9.97 -36.04
C ARG A 98 40.96 -9.41 -37.38
N GLU A 99 40.78 -10.19 -38.43
CA GLU A 99 40.96 -9.74 -39.81
C GLU A 99 40.02 -8.56 -40.14
N GLY A 100 40.53 -7.50 -40.79
CA GLY A 100 39.72 -6.34 -41.16
C GLY A 100 40.49 -5.08 -41.55
N TYR A 101 39.76 -4.01 -41.84
CA TYR A 101 40.32 -2.69 -42.16
C TYR A 101 40.64 -1.89 -40.89
N TYR A 102 41.82 -1.29 -40.84
CA TYR A 102 42.31 -0.50 -39.70
C TYR A 102 42.97 0.78 -40.17
N TYR A 103 42.76 1.88 -39.44
CA TYR A 103 43.45 3.13 -39.67
C TYR A 103 44.24 3.58 -38.44
N TYR A 104 45.38 4.24 -38.64
CA TYR A 104 46.15 4.78 -37.54
C TYR A 104 45.55 6.10 -37.03
N ASN A 105 45.34 6.20 -35.71
CA ASN A 105 44.86 7.40 -35.06
C ASN A 105 45.96 7.98 -34.14
N VAL A 106 46.50 9.14 -34.52
CA VAL A 106 47.60 9.78 -33.78
C VAL A 106 47.19 10.26 -32.38
N ASN A 107 45.93 10.67 -32.18
CA ASN A 107 45.47 11.19 -30.88
C ASN A 107 45.40 10.08 -29.82
N SER A 108 45.08 8.85 -30.24
CA SER A 108 45.04 7.68 -29.37
C SER A 108 46.31 6.83 -29.41
N LEU A 109 47.21 7.09 -30.35
CA LEU A 109 48.41 6.29 -30.68
C LEU A 109 48.08 4.81 -30.94
N LYS A 110 46.91 4.54 -31.54
CA LYS A 110 46.37 3.19 -31.76
C LYS A 110 45.94 2.99 -33.21
N TRP A 111 46.02 1.74 -33.65
CA TRP A 111 45.26 1.26 -34.80
C TRP A 111 43.81 1.11 -34.40
N LEU A 112 42.92 1.84 -35.05
CA LEU A 112 41.48 1.76 -34.84
C LEU A 112 40.86 1.04 -36.02
N ARG A 113 39.89 0.17 -35.75
CA ARG A 113 39.15 -0.50 -36.82
C ARG A 113 38.36 0.53 -37.61
N LEU A 114 38.51 0.52 -38.93
CA LEU A 114 37.62 1.27 -39.81
C LEU A 114 36.26 0.57 -39.72
N VAL A 115 35.30 1.22 -39.06
CA VAL A 115 34.00 0.67 -38.66
C VAL A 115 33.45 -0.30 -39.71
N THR A 116 33.41 -1.58 -39.37
CA THR A 116 32.54 -2.55 -40.04
C THR A 116 31.52 -2.96 -38.99
N THR A 117 30.26 -2.72 -39.31
CA THR A 117 29.04 -2.92 -38.53
C THR A 117 28.89 -4.33 -37.95
N GLU A 118 29.65 -4.64 -36.89
CA GLU A 118 29.30 -5.70 -35.96
C GLU A 118 28.54 -5.02 -34.82
N PRO A 119 27.23 -5.29 -34.65
CA PRO A 119 26.40 -4.50 -33.74
C PRO A 119 26.87 -4.67 -32.29
N THR A 120 27.26 -3.57 -31.65
CA THR A 120 27.61 -3.48 -30.22
C THR A 120 26.40 -3.62 -29.29
N GLY A 121 25.31 -4.22 -29.76
CA GLY A 121 23.98 -4.24 -29.13
C GLY A 121 23.29 -2.88 -29.17
N LEU A 122 23.99 -1.82 -28.74
CA LEU A 122 23.48 -0.45 -28.65
C LEU A 122 24.20 0.50 -29.60
N GLU A 123 23.45 1.42 -30.21
CA GLU A 123 23.95 2.61 -30.89
C GLU A 123 23.86 3.83 -29.99
N ASN A 124 24.88 4.68 -30.07
CA ASN A 124 24.86 6.00 -29.46
C ASN A 124 24.13 6.98 -30.38
N ILE A 125 23.13 7.67 -29.84
CA ILE A 125 22.36 8.68 -30.58
C ILE A 125 22.92 10.07 -30.30
N ALA A 126 24.02 10.41 -30.97
CA ALA A 126 24.52 11.78 -31.00
C ALA A 126 23.71 12.62 -31.99
N LEU A 127 23.16 13.75 -31.55
CA LEU A 127 22.60 14.73 -32.49
C LEU A 127 23.72 15.38 -33.30
N ARG A 128 23.46 15.57 -34.59
CA ARG A 128 24.38 16.22 -35.53
C ARG A 128 24.50 17.75 -35.30
N ASP A 129 23.81 18.30 -34.30
CA ASP A 129 23.70 19.75 -34.05
C ASP A 129 24.73 20.30 -33.05
N GLY A 130 25.68 19.49 -32.58
CA GLY A 130 26.71 19.91 -31.63
C GLY A 130 26.29 19.85 -30.17
N THR A 131 25.00 19.62 -29.88
CA THR A 131 24.51 19.31 -28.54
C THR A 131 24.65 17.81 -28.32
N LYS A 132 25.61 17.38 -27.50
CA LYS A 132 25.80 15.96 -27.23
C LYS A 132 24.61 15.41 -26.42
N LYS A 133 23.57 14.93 -27.12
CA LYS A 133 22.68 13.91 -26.57
C LYS A 133 23.52 12.64 -26.48
N PHE A 134 24.00 12.30 -25.30
CA PHE A 134 24.56 10.98 -25.08
C PHE A 134 23.38 10.08 -24.72
N ALA A 135 22.83 9.33 -25.67
CA ALA A 135 21.72 8.41 -25.43
C ALA A 135 21.99 7.09 -26.14
N TRP A 136 21.37 6.00 -25.66
CA TRP A 136 21.63 4.66 -26.18
C TRP A 136 20.34 3.94 -26.53
N ARG A 137 20.32 3.24 -27.66
CA ARG A 137 19.21 2.37 -28.04
C ARG A 137 19.69 1.18 -28.87
N PHE A 138 18.86 0.16 -29.09
CA PHE A 138 19.26 -0.97 -29.94
C PHE A 138 19.62 -0.57 -31.37
N ILE A 139 20.65 -1.21 -31.92
CA ILE A 139 21.05 -1.02 -33.32
C ILE A 139 19.97 -1.59 -34.25
N GLY A 140 19.68 -0.87 -35.35
CA GLY A 140 18.82 -1.37 -36.42
C GLY A 140 17.32 -1.21 -36.17
N ILE A 141 16.92 -0.51 -35.09
CA ILE A 141 15.51 -0.19 -34.86
C ILE A 141 15.03 0.91 -35.83
N ASN A 142 13.77 0.80 -36.28
CA ASN A 142 13.14 1.84 -37.08
C ASN A 142 12.74 3.03 -36.20
N PRO A 143 13.36 4.22 -36.34
CA PRO A 143 13.08 5.36 -35.46
C PRO A 143 11.63 5.83 -35.51
N SER A 144 10.89 5.58 -36.59
CA SER A 144 9.48 6.00 -36.72
C SER A 144 8.53 5.31 -35.75
N ASN A 145 8.93 4.18 -35.17
CA ASN A 145 8.12 3.45 -34.20
C ASN A 145 8.33 3.93 -32.75
N TYR A 146 9.34 4.77 -32.50
CA TYR A 146 9.76 5.16 -31.16
C TYR A 146 9.65 6.67 -30.99
N ALA A 147 9.42 7.11 -29.76
CA ALA A 147 9.53 8.53 -29.42
C ALA A 147 10.99 9.01 -29.58
N THR A 148 11.16 10.32 -29.76
CA THR A 148 12.49 10.94 -29.75
C THR A 148 13.16 10.67 -28.41
N ILE A 149 14.30 9.98 -28.45
CA ILE A 149 15.04 9.61 -27.24
C ILE A 149 15.53 10.86 -26.48
N GLY A 150 15.37 10.81 -25.16
CA GLY A 150 15.81 11.84 -24.23
C GLY A 150 17.32 11.92 -24.11
N LYS A 151 17.82 13.03 -23.58
CA LYS A 151 19.25 13.20 -23.25
C LYS A 151 19.63 12.23 -22.11
N TYR A 152 20.75 11.53 -22.21
CA TYR A 152 21.18 10.54 -21.20
C TYR A 152 20.20 9.37 -21.00
N ALA A 153 19.25 9.19 -21.91
CA ALA A 153 18.28 8.11 -21.83
C ALA A 153 18.82 6.81 -22.45
N VAL A 154 18.25 5.70 -22.01
CA VAL A 154 18.55 4.36 -22.50
C VAL A 154 17.25 3.67 -22.89
N ASP A 155 17.13 3.32 -24.17
CA ASP A 155 15.97 2.66 -24.76
C ASP A 155 16.32 1.25 -25.25
N MET A 156 16.11 0.27 -24.37
CA MET A 156 16.39 -1.16 -24.57
C MET A 156 15.09 -1.95 -24.74
N GLN A 157 14.13 -1.42 -25.49
CA GLN A 157 12.84 -2.07 -25.73
C GLN A 157 12.65 -2.48 -27.19
N TYR A 158 11.67 -3.35 -27.41
CA TYR A 158 11.16 -3.71 -28.72
C TYR A 158 9.80 -3.05 -28.98
N VAL A 159 9.68 -2.35 -30.10
CA VAL A 159 8.42 -1.82 -30.63
C VAL A 159 8.22 -2.32 -32.07
N PRO A 160 7.19 -3.15 -32.31
CA PRO A 160 6.92 -3.70 -33.64
C PRO A 160 6.41 -2.63 -34.61
N ALA A 161 6.65 -2.83 -35.90
CA ALA A 161 6.04 -2.00 -36.95
C ALA A 161 4.56 -2.35 -37.18
N ASN A 162 4.19 -3.62 -37.00
CA ASN A 162 2.82 -4.10 -37.17
C ASN A 162 2.24 -4.55 -35.83
N LEU A 163 1.27 -3.82 -35.30
CA LEU A 163 0.63 -4.18 -34.03
C LEU A 163 -0.25 -5.43 -34.13
N SER A 164 -0.65 -5.82 -35.34
CA SER A 164 -1.46 -7.04 -35.57
C SER A 164 -0.61 -8.31 -35.61
N GLU A 165 0.72 -8.18 -35.55
CA GLU A 165 1.61 -9.33 -35.48
C GLU A 165 1.34 -10.16 -34.22
N LEU A 166 1.21 -11.48 -34.41
CA LEU A 166 0.95 -12.45 -33.36
C LEU A 166 2.24 -12.72 -32.58
N LEU A 167 2.23 -12.46 -31.28
CA LEU A 167 3.35 -12.78 -30.40
C LEU A 167 3.32 -14.27 -30.01
N VAL A 168 2.17 -14.72 -29.50
CA VAL A 168 1.99 -16.08 -28.99
C VAL A 168 0.52 -16.47 -29.05
N THR A 169 0.23 -17.76 -29.20
CA THR A 169 -1.12 -18.30 -28.96
C THR A 169 -1.12 -18.98 -27.60
N HIS A 170 -1.89 -18.43 -26.65
CA HIS A 170 -2.03 -19.02 -25.33
C HIS A 170 -3.22 -20.01 -25.31
N PRO A 171 -3.08 -21.20 -24.68
CA PRO A 171 -4.14 -22.23 -24.69
C PRO A 171 -5.50 -21.75 -24.16
N SER A 172 -5.52 -20.81 -23.20
CA SER A 172 -6.74 -20.29 -22.59
C SER A 172 -7.08 -18.84 -22.93
N LEU A 173 -6.13 -18.04 -23.45
CA LEU A 173 -6.35 -16.62 -23.76
C LEU A 173 -6.44 -16.35 -25.26
N GLY A 174 -6.20 -17.39 -26.09
CA GLY A 174 -6.17 -17.25 -27.54
C GLY A 174 -4.93 -16.49 -28.04
N PRO A 175 -4.97 -15.97 -29.27
CA PRO A 175 -3.87 -15.23 -29.86
C PRO A 175 -3.63 -13.89 -29.15
N ILE A 176 -2.41 -13.66 -28.69
CA ILE A 176 -1.95 -12.38 -28.13
C ILE A 176 -1.12 -11.68 -29.19
N SER A 177 -1.62 -10.54 -29.68
CA SER A 177 -0.88 -9.65 -30.59
C SER A 177 -0.25 -8.50 -29.82
N TYR A 178 0.60 -7.72 -30.48
CA TYR A 178 1.12 -6.49 -29.90
C TYR A 178 0.03 -5.43 -29.67
N SER A 179 -1.06 -5.43 -30.43
CA SER A 179 -2.22 -4.59 -30.13
C SER A 179 -2.89 -4.99 -28.80
N SER A 180 -2.95 -6.29 -28.49
CA SER A 180 -3.42 -6.77 -27.18
C SER A 180 -2.51 -6.30 -26.05
N ILE A 181 -1.19 -6.37 -26.23
CA ILE A 181 -0.24 -5.89 -25.21
C ILE A 181 -0.43 -4.39 -24.95
N ARG A 182 -0.55 -3.59 -26.01
CA ARG A 182 -0.83 -2.15 -25.90
C ARG A 182 -2.09 -1.89 -25.07
N SER A 183 -3.12 -2.71 -25.26
CA SER A 183 -4.40 -2.59 -24.55
C SER A 183 -4.35 -3.00 -23.07
N PHE A 184 -3.26 -3.60 -22.59
CA PHE A 184 -3.10 -3.89 -21.17
C PHE A 184 -3.13 -2.62 -20.31
N ASN A 185 -2.67 -1.48 -20.86
CA ASN A 185 -2.84 -0.19 -20.22
C ASN A 185 -3.98 0.58 -20.89
N PRO A 186 -5.11 0.83 -20.20
CA PRO A 186 -6.19 1.64 -20.78
C PRO A 186 -5.76 3.10 -21.07
N ASN A 187 -4.67 3.56 -20.45
CA ASN A 187 -4.14 4.92 -20.60
C ASN A 187 -3.05 5.05 -21.67
N TYR A 188 -2.79 4.01 -22.48
CA TYR A 188 -1.68 3.97 -23.43
C TYR A 188 -1.67 5.10 -24.47
N GLY A 189 -2.84 5.66 -24.81
CA GLY A 189 -2.96 6.83 -25.67
C GLY A 189 -2.29 6.69 -27.05
N SER A 190 -2.02 7.83 -27.67
CA SER A 190 -1.39 7.93 -29.01
C SER A 190 0.11 8.22 -28.97
N ALA A 191 0.70 8.39 -27.78
CA ALA A 191 2.13 8.65 -27.64
C ALA A 191 2.94 7.47 -28.18
N LEU A 192 4.07 7.77 -28.82
CA LEU A 192 4.99 6.72 -29.24
C LEU A 192 5.72 6.14 -28.01
N PRO A 193 5.93 4.81 -27.96
CA PRO A 193 6.75 4.19 -26.93
C PRO A 193 8.19 4.69 -27.02
N GLY A 194 8.86 4.86 -25.89
CA GLY A 194 10.24 5.37 -25.90
C GLY A 194 10.73 5.91 -24.57
N ALA A 195 12.05 5.94 -24.43
CA ALA A 195 12.75 6.64 -23.35
C ALA A 195 12.91 8.13 -23.71
N SER A 196 11.82 8.90 -23.74
CA SER A 196 11.84 10.30 -24.20
C SER A 196 12.21 11.31 -23.12
N GLY A 197 12.09 10.94 -21.84
CA GLY A 197 12.54 11.79 -20.72
C GLY A 197 14.06 11.86 -20.62
N GLU A 198 14.63 12.98 -20.17
CA GLU A 198 16.06 13.04 -19.85
C GLU A 198 16.40 12.05 -18.71
N ASN A 199 17.55 11.38 -18.77
CA ASN A 199 17.95 10.30 -17.85
C ASN A 199 16.95 9.14 -17.72
N SER A 200 16.01 8.96 -18.65
CA SER A 200 15.02 7.89 -18.56
C SER A 200 15.57 6.53 -18.98
N PHE A 201 14.97 5.46 -18.47
CA PHE A 201 15.32 4.07 -18.82
C PHE A 201 14.08 3.31 -19.26
N VAL A 202 14.17 2.57 -20.36
CA VAL A 202 13.09 1.71 -20.85
C VAL A 202 13.63 0.37 -21.30
N THR A 203 12.95 -0.72 -20.92
CA THR A 203 13.21 -2.06 -21.48
C THR A 203 11.96 -2.92 -21.57
N GLY A 204 12.00 -3.99 -22.38
CA GLY A 204 10.87 -4.88 -22.63
C GLY A 204 10.12 -4.52 -23.91
N VAL A 205 8.81 -4.34 -23.86
CA VAL A 205 7.97 -4.14 -25.06
C VAL A 205 6.99 -2.99 -24.86
N MET A 206 7.00 -2.02 -25.79
CA MET A 206 6.00 -0.94 -25.85
C MET A 206 5.82 -0.20 -24.52
N ASN A 207 6.87 0.24 -23.86
CA ASN A 207 6.78 1.08 -22.68
C ASN A 207 7.06 2.56 -23.02
N ILE A 208 6.50 3.47 -22.24
CA ILE A 208 6.68 4.92 -22.37
C ILE A 208 7.32 5.45 -21.08
N SER A 209 8.54 5.98 -21.14
CA SER A 209 9.15 6.74 -20.05
C SER A 209 9.40 8.17 -20.51
N SER A 210 8.44 9.06 -20.23
CA SER A 210 8.47 10.45 -20.70
C SER A 210 8.86 11.46 -19.62
N GLY A 211 8.77 11.08 -18.35
CA GLY A 211 9.22 11.93 -17.24
C GLY A 211 10.74 12.00 -17.14
N LEU A 212 11.28 13.10 -16.62
CA LEU A 212 12.71 13.21 -16.27
C LEU A 212 13.08 12.10 -15.27
N ALA A 213 14.17 11.37 -15.51
CA ALA A 213 14.63 10.22 -14.71
C ALA A 213 13.59 9.10 -14.51
N SER A 214 12.56 9.03 -15.36
CA SER A 214 11.51 8.00 -15.28
C SER A 214 11.99 6.64 -15.80
N GLN A 215 11.40 5.56 -15.28
CA GLN A 215 11.80 4.18 -15.62
C GLN A 215 10.59 3.31 -15.93
N SER A 216 10.68 2.51 -16.99
CA SER A 216 9.64 1.54 -17.35
C SER A 216 10.24 0.21 -17.77
N MET A 217 9.79 -0.88 -17.16
CA MET A 217 10.26 -2.24 -17.47
C MET A 217 9.10 -3.23 -17.55
N GLY A 218 9.10 -4.05 -18.61
CA GLY A 218 8.09 -5.07 -18.85
C GLY A 218 7.29 -4.77 -20.10
N ALA A 219 5.95 -4.73 -20.03
CA ALA A 219 5.10 -4.52 -21.20
C ALA A 219 4.04 -3.43 -20.98
N ALA A 220 3.89 -2.51 -21.93
CA ALA A 220 2.82 -1.50 -21.94
C ALA A 220 2.75 -0.56 -20.70
N ASN A 221 3.86 -0.36 -20.00
CA ASN A 221 3.92 0.56 -18.86
C ASN A 221 4.12 2.01 -19.32
N ILE A 222 3.64 2.96 -18.51
CA ILE A 222 3.77 4.40 -18.73
C ILE A 222 4.31 5.04 -17.45
N SER A 223 5.50 5.64 -17.52
CA SER A 223 6.11 6.45 -16.46
C SER A 223 6.27 7.88 -16.95
N SER A 224 5.28 8.73 -16.65
CA SER A 224 5.23 10.11 -17.15
C SER A 224 5.60 11.16 -16.11
N GLY A 225 5.53 10.82 -14.82
CA GLY A 225 5.94 11.70 -13.73
C GLY A 225 7.46 11.83 -13.59
N LEU A 226 7.93 12.93 -13.00
CA LEU A 226 9.33 13.11 -12.62
C LEU A 226 9.80 11.95 -11.73
N ALA A 227 10.89 11.26 -12.09
CA ALA A 227 11.44 10.11 -11.36
C ALA A 227 10.42 8.97 -11.09
N SER A 228 9.33 8.92 -11.87
CA SER A 228 8.31 7.88 -11.75
C SER A 228 8.80 6.53 -12.27
N GLN A 229 8.27 5.45 -11.72
CA GLN A 229 8.71 4.09 -12.03
C GLN A 229 7.50 3.17 -12.24
N ALA A 230 7.49 2.43 -13.35
CA ALA A 230 6.43 1.48 -13.67
C ALA A 230 7.02 0.14 -14.11
N PHE A 231 6.69 -0.92 -13.37
CA PHE A 231 7.30 -2.24 -13.51
C PHE A 231 6.25 -3.33 -13.64
N GLY A 232 6.34 -4.16 -14.67
CA GLY A 232 5.43 -5.28 -14.92
C GLY A 232 4.61 -5.07 -16.20
N VAL A 233 3.28 -5.12 -16.11
CA VAL A 233 2.39 -5.09 -17.28
C VAL A 233 1.32 -4.00 -17.15
N GLY A 234 1.29 -3.06 -18.07
CA GLY A 234 0.16 -2.14 -18.22
C GLY A 234 0.00 -1.12 -17.10
N ASN A 235 1.05 -0.81 -16.33
CA ASN A 235 0.96 0.14 -15.22
C ASN A 235 1.09 1.60 -15.70
N LEU A 236 0.50 2.54 -14.97
CA LEU A 236 0.63 3.98 -15.16
C LEU A 236 1.18 4.65 -13.88
N SER A 237 2.38 5.20 -13.95
CA SER A 237 2.97 6.05 -12.91
C SER A 237 3.10 7.48 -13.42
N SER A 238 2.14 8.34 -13.08
CA SER A 238 2.09 9.72 -13.58
C SER A 238 2.44 10.79 -12.56
N GLY A 239 2.36 10.51 -11.26
CA GLY A 239 2.81 11.43 -10.21
C GLY A 239 4.34 11.51 -10.11
N ALA A 240 4.86 12.61 -9.58
CA ALA A 240 6.29 12.76 -9.31
C ALA A 240 6.73 11.77 -8.22
N GLY A 241 7.79 10.99 -8.47
CA GLY A 241 8.26 9.94 -7.59
C GLY A 241 7.31 8.75 -7.45
N ALA A 242 6.22 8.71 -8.22
CA ALA A 242 5.23 7.65 -8.15
C ALA A 242 5.78 6.30 -8.60
N VAL A 243 5.38 5.23 -7.91
CA VAL A 243 5.83 3.86 -8.21
C VAL A 243 4.62 2.97 -8.46
N SER A 244 4.64 2.20 -9.54
CA SER A 244 3.63 1.18 -9.85
C SER A 244 4.30 -0.15 -10.16
N PHE A 245 3.94 -1.21 -9.42
CA PHE A 245 4.54 -2.53 -9.57
C PHE A 245 3.47 -3.62 -9.76
N GLY A 246 3.61 -4.47 -10.77
CA GLY A 246 2.70 -5.59 -11.04
C GLY A 246 1.89 -5.39 -12.32
N ALA A 247 0.56 -5.51 -12.26
CA ALA A 247 -0.30 -5.46 -13.43
C ALA A 247 -1.41 -4.40 -13.32
N GLN A 248 -1.52 -3.52 -14.30
CA GLN A 248 -2.63 -2.56 -14.45
C GLN A 248 -2.85 -1.63 -13.25
N ASN A 249 -1.78 -1.27 -12.54
CA ASN A 249 -1.89 -0.31 -11.45
C ASN A 249 -1.76 1.14 -11.94
N ILE A 250 -2.36 2.08 -11.22
CA ILE A 250 -2.36 3.52 -11.49
C ILE A 250 -1.86 4.27 -10.25
N SER A 251 -0.67 4.85 -10.32
CA SER A 251 -0.11 5.76 -9.32
C SER A 251 -0.04 7.18 -9.89
N SER A 252 -1.06 8.01 -9.65
CA SER A 252 -1.13 9.37 -10.19
C SER A 252 -0.84 10.48 -9.20
N GLY A 253 -0.88 10.22 -7.90
CA GLY A 253 -0.48 11.17 -6.87
C GLY A 253 1.04 11.28 -6.74
N ASP A 254 1.55 12.43 -6.28
CA ASP A 254 2.98 12.59 -6.03
C ASP A 254 3.42 11.71 -4.86
N TYR A 255 4.55 11.01 -5.02
CA TYR A 255 5.08 10.03 -4.07
C TYR A 255 4.10 8.88 -3.75
N SER A 256 3.12 8.64 -4.61
CA SER A 256 2.18 7.51 -4.47
C SER A 256 2.83 6.18 -4.84
N MET A 257 2.34 5.10 -4.24
CA MET A 257 2.80 3.74 -4.53
C MET A 257 1.62 2.80 -4.76
N THR A 258 1.69 2.05 -5.86
CA THR A 258 0.79 0.92 -6.11
C THR A 258 1.57 -0.37 -6.33
N ALA A 259 1.07 -1.47 -5.77
CA ALA A 259 1.69 -2.79 -5.95
C ALA A 259 0.66 -3.91 -6.01
N GLY A 260 0.73 -4.78 -7.01
CA GLY A 260 -0.17 -5.92 -7.20
C GLY A 260 -0.94 -5.83 -8.51
N SER A 261 -2.27 -5.98 -8.48
CA SER A 261 -3.11 -5.96 -9.69
C SER A 261 -4.28 -4.98 -9.58
N GLY A 262 -4.40 -4.05 -10.53
CA GLY A 262 -5.56 -3.17 -10.64
C GLY A 262 -5.71 -2.14 -9.53
N ASN A 263 -4.66 -1.81 -8.78
CA ASN A 263 -4.74 -0.82 -7.71
C ASN A 263 -4.65 0.61 -8.26
N THR A 264 -5.29 1.56 -7.57
CA THR A 264 -5.33 2.97 -7.95
C THR A 264 -5.00 3.85 -6.75
N ALA A 265 -3.98 4.70 -6.88
CA ALA A 265 -3.50 5.63 -5.88
C ALA A 265 -3.43 7.05 -6.50
N THR A 266 -4.46 7.87 -6.28
CA THR A 266 -4.71 9.06 -7.10
C THR A 266 -4.21 10.37 -6.52
N THR A 267 -4.01 10.42 -5.20
CA THR A 267 -3.59 11.62 -4.47
C THR A 267 -2.22 11.44 -3.82
N ASP A 268 -1.59 12.53 -3.39
CA ASP A 268 -0.22 12.50 -2.90
C ASP A 268 -0.02 11.57 -1.69
N GLN A 269 1.15 10.95 -1.63
CA GLN A 269 1.62 10.08 -0.53
C GLN A 269 0.67 8.91 -0.21
N THR A 270 -0.11 8.47 -1.21
CA THR A 270 -1.02 7.32 -1.07
C THR A 270 -0.33 6.00 -1.34
N VAL A 271 -0.87 4.94 -0.73
CA VAL A 271 -0.40 3.57 -0.92
C VAL A 271 -1.58 2.64 -1.18
N ALA A 272 -1.65 2.01 -2.35
CA ALA A 272 -2.66 0.99 -2.66
C ALA A 272 -1.99 -0.34 -3.06
N MET A 273 -2.14 -1.38 -2.24
CA MET A 273 -1.43 -2.66 -2.43
C MET A 273 -2.35 -3.89 -2.37
N GLY A 274 -2.18 -4.82 -3.31
CA GLY A 274 -2.94 -6.07 -3.40
C GLY A 274 -3.75 -6.14 -4.68
N VAL A 275 -5.07 -6.34 -4.60
CA VAL A 275 -5.95 -6.45 -5.78
C VAL A 275 -7.07 -5.41 -5.73
N ALA A 276 -7.19 -4.59 -6.77
CA ALA A 276 -8.32 -3.66 -6.97
C ALA A 276 -8.55 -2.69 -5.80
N ASN A 277 -7.50 -2.27 -5.08
CA ASN A 277 -7.64 -1.26 -4.03
C ASN A 277 -7.62 0.15 -4.62
N ILE A 278 -8.38 1.07 -4.01
CA ILE A 278 -8.43 2.49 -4.33
C ILE A 278 -8.01 3.29 -3.10
N SER A 279 -7.02 4.17 -3.25
CA SER A 279 -6.62 5.19 -2.26
C SER A 279 -6.68 6.56 -2.93
N ASP A 280 -7.69 7.35 -2.61
CA ASP A 280 -8.04 8.61 -3.28
C ASP A 280 -8.21 9.74 -2.27
N ALA A 281 -7.28 9.82 -1.32
CA ALA A 281 -7.14 10.93 -0.38
C ALA A 281 -5.71 11.04 0.17
N LEU A 282 -5.28 12.26 0.49
CA LEU A 282 -3.91 12.54 0.96
C LEU A 282 -3.49 11.61 2.11
N ASN A 283 -2.32 10.98 1.99
CA ASN A 283 -1.77 10.03 2.98
C ASN A 283 -2.65 8.79 3.25
N ALA A 284 -3.62 8.48 2.39
CA ALA A 284 -4.45 7.29 2.55
C ALA A 284 -3.70 6.01 2.19
N VAL A 285 -3.98 4.94 2.93
CA VAL A 285 -3.41 3.62 2.68
C VAL A 285 -4.53 2.59 2.54
N SER A 286 -4.50 1.81 1.46
CA SER A 286 -5.41 0.70 1.18
C SER A 286 -4.62 -0.58 0.89
N ILE A 287 -4.79 -1.64 1.68
CA ILE A 287 -4.03 -2.89 1.53
C ILE A 287 -4.97 -4.10 1.57
N GLY A 288 -4.86 -5.00 0.60
CA GLY A 288 -5.62 -6.25 0.53
C GLY A 288 -6.40 -6.38 -0.77
N GLN A 289 -7.71 -6.55 -0.72
CA GLN A 289 -8.56 -6.67 -1.90
C GLN A 289 -9.74 -5.69 -1.83
N GLU A 290 -10.00 -4.96 -2.92
CA GLU A 290 -11.22 -4.17 -3.11
C GLU A 290 -11.47 -3.12 -2.01
N ASN A 291 -10.44 -2.66 -1.29
CA ASN A 291 -10.62 -1.59 -0.32
C ASN A 291 -10.71 -0.24 -1.04
N GLN A 292 -11.61 0.62 -0.58
CA GLN A 292 -11.82 1.98 -1.08
C GLN A 292 -11.58 2.98 0.04
N ASN A 293 -10.62 3.89 -0.16
CA ASN A 293 -10.24 4.85 0.88
C ASN A 293 -10.21 6.28 0.34
N TYR A 294 -11.18 7.07 0.75
CA TYR A 294 -11.45 8.46 0.37
C TYR A 294 -11.22 9.45 1.52
N SER A 295 -10.77 8.98 2.69
CA SER A 295 -10.46 9.83 3.85
C SER A 295 -8.97 10.19 3.88
N GLN A 296 -8.62 11.38 4.36
CA GLN A 296 -7.21 11.76 4.54
C GLN A 296 -6.60 11.03 5.75
N ALA A 297 -5.30 10.72 5.67
CA ALA A 297 -4.52 10.11 6.76
C ALA A 297 -5.20 8.87 7.37
N SER A 298 -5.84 8.08 6.53
CA SER A 298 -6.69 6.94 6.89
C SER A 298 -6.07 5.62 6.46
N PHE A 299 -6.61 4.53 6.98
CA PHE A 299 -6.08 3.20 6.74
C PHE A 299 -7.20 2.17 6.51
N ALA A 300 -7.18 1.52 5.35
CA ALA A 300 -8.07 0.41 5.01
C ALA A 300 -7.25 -0.88 4.79
N LEU A 301 -7.54 -1.94 5.53
CA LEU A 301 -6.82 -3.21 5.45
C LEU A 301 -7.77 -4.40 5.44
N GLY A 302 -7.62 -5.29 4.44
CA GLY A 302 -8.37 -6.54 4.35
C GLY A 302 -9.17 -6.62 3.05
N ASN A 303 -10.44 -6.99 3.12
CA ASN A 303 -11.29 -7.20 1.94
C ASN A 303 -12.51 -6.27 1.96
N ASN A 304 -12.73 -5.53 0.88
CA ASN A 304 -13.95 -4.77 0.63
C ASN A 304 -14.30 -3.76 1.75
N ASN A 305 -13.30 -3.09 2.33
CA ASN A 305 -13.55 -2.02 3.31
C ASN A 305 -13.68 -0.66 2.61
N GLU A 306 -14.55 0.20 3.11
CA GLU A 306 -14.78 1.56 2.64
C GLU A 306 -14.49 2.57 3.76
N VAL A 307 -13.62 3.56 3.50
CA VAL A 307 -13.26 4.60 4.48
C VAL A 307 -13.42 5.97 3.86
N GLY A 308 -14.25 6.81 4.46
CA GLY A 308 -14.63 8.12 3.94
C GLY A 308 -15.69 8.04 2.86
N VAL A 309 -16.03 9.19 2.29
CA VAL A 309 -17.00 9.33 1.20
C VAL A 309 -16.30 10.07 0.08
N GLN A 310 -16.43 9.58 -1.16
CA GLN A 310 -15.78 10.20 -2.31
C GLN A 310 -16.17 11.68 -2.45
N GLY A 311 -15.16 12.54 -2.58
CA GLY A 311 -15.35 13.99 -2.72
C GLY A 311 -15.67 14.74 -1.42
N ILE A 312 -15.76 14.05 -0.28
CA ILE A 312 -15.96 14.67 1.04
C ILE A 312 -14.69 14.51 1.88
N THR A 313 -14.13 15.63 2.34
CA THR A 313 -12.95 15.61 3.19
C THR A 313 -13.28 15.06 4.57
N LYS A 314 -12.80 13.85 4.86
CA LYS A 314 -12.75 13.23 6.19
C LYS A 314 -11.29 12.99 6.58
N PHE A 315 -11.02 12.71 7.85
CA PHE A 315 -9.66 12.52 8.34
C PHE A 315 -9.56 11.40 9.38
N GLY A 316 -8.46 10.65 9.33
CA GLY A 316 -7.99 9.80 10.44
C GLY A 316 -8.83 8.55 10.71
N SER A 317 -9.59 8.07 9.73
CA SER A 317 -10.46 6.90 9.91
C SER A 317 -9.74 5.58 9.54
N ILE A 318 -10.15 4.50 10.19
CA ILE A 318 -9.52 3.17 10.08
C ILE A 318 -10.60 2.12 9.82
N ALA A 319 -10.39 1.28 8.81
CA ALA A 319 -11.17 0.07 8.60
C ALA A 319 -10.26 -1.15 8.44
N ILE A 320 -10.45 -2.19 9.27
CA ILE A 320 -9.62 -3.39 9.25
C ILE A 320 -10.51 -4.64 9.30
N GLY A 321 -10.35 -5.52 8.31
CA GLY A 321 -11.06 -6.80 8.21
C GLY A 321 -11.87 -6.90 6.92
N GLN A 322 -13.14 -7.26 7.02
CA GLN A 322 -14.01 -7.50 5.85
C GLN A 322 -15.24 -6.59 5.86
N GLU A 323 -15.57 -5.94 4.74
CA GLU A 323 -16.87 -5.25 4.57
C GLU A 323 -17.15 -4.21 5.66
N ASN A 324 -16.12 -3.54 6.20
CA ASN A 324 -16.33 -2.44 7.13
C ASN A 324 -16.50 -1.14 6.36
N GLN A 325 -17.45 -0.30 6.78
CA GLN A 325 -17.73 1.00 6.19
C GLN A 325 -17.58 2.09 7.27
N VAL A 326 -16.71 3.07 7.05
CA VAL A 326 -16.44 4.15 8.02
C VAL A 326 -16.57 5.49 7.32
N PHE A 327 -17.74 6.12 7.44
CA PHE A 327 -18.06 7.37 6.77
C PHE A 327 -17.74 8.62 7.59
N SER A 328 -17.56 8.48 8.91
CA SER A 328 -17.17 9.59 9.81
C SER A 328 -15.67 9.82 9.88
N SER A 329 -15.26 10.90 10.56
CA SER A 329 -13.87 11.24 10.85
C SER A 329 -13.38 10.61 12.16
N ALA A 330 -12.09 10.31 12.23
CA ALA A 330 -11.39 9.80 13.41
C ALA A 330 -11.99 8.52 14.00
N SER A 331 -12.68 7.73 13.17
CA SER A 331 -13.40 6.53 13.61
C SER A 331 -12.69 5.24 13.21
N SER A 332 -12.92 4.16 13.94
CA SER A 332 -12.28 2.86 13.70
C SER A 332 -13.28 1.73 13.66
N ALA A 333 -13.36 1.03 12.53
CA ALA A 333 -14.09 -0.23 12.42
C ALA A 333 -13.10 -1.38 12.27
N ILE A 334 -13.16 -2.37 13.16
CA ILE A 334 -12.30 -3.56 13.09
C ILE A 334 -13.16 -4.81 13.24
N GLY A 335 -12.99 -5.75 12.32
CA GLY A 335 -13.73 -7.00 12.26
C GLY A 335 -14.48 -7.12 10.93
N ALA A 336 -15.77 -7.44 10.97
CA ALA A 336 -16.54 -7.69 9.75
C ALA A 336 -17.89 -6.99 9.72
N ASN A 337 -18.31 -6.46 8.57
CA ASN A 337 -19.67 -5.93 8.38
C ASN A 337 -20.03 -4.81 9.40
N ASN A 338 -19.06 -4.01 9.84
CA ASN A 338 -19.34 -2.89 10.74
C ASN A 338 -19.55 -1.61 9.93
N ILE A 339 -20.52 -0.79 10.33
CA ILE A 339 -20.85 0.47 9.68
C ILE A 339 -20.74 1.59 10.72
N ILE A 340 -19.92 2.60 10.45
CA ILE A 340 -19.87 3.83 11.24
C ILE A 340 -20.34 4.97 10.33
N GLU A 341 -21.54 5.46 10.59
CA GLU A 341 -22.17 6.52 9.81
C GLU A 341 -21.48 7.88 9.99
N ASP A 342 -21.68 8.77 9.02
CA ASP A 342 -20.99 10.07 8.92
C ASP A 342 -21.15 10.96 10.17
N ASN A 343 -22.27 10.86 10.87
CA ASN A 343 -22.60 11.67 12.05
C ASN A 343 -21.98 11.17 13.37
N VAL A 344 -21.15 10.12 13.34
CA VAL A 344 -20.59 9.50 14.55
C VAL A 344 -19.08 9.57 14.56
N ASP A 345 -18.54 10.78 14.55
CA ASP A 345 -17.08 11.02 14.63
C ASP A 345 -16.46 10.42 15.90
N ALA A 346 -15.16 10.15 15.82
CA ALA A 346 -14.34 9.67 16.93
C ALA A 346 -14.92 8.43 17.62
N SER A 347 -15.47 7.50 16.84
CA SER A 347 -16.18 6.31 17.35
C SER A 347 -15.49 5.03 16.93
N VAL A 348 -15.78 3.95 17.66
CA VAL A 348 -15.09 2.67 17.44
C VAL A 348 -16.10 1.53 17.45
N ALA A 349 -16.07 0.73 16.40
CA ALA A 349 -16.83 -0.49 16.23
C ALA A 349 -15.87 -1.68 16.13
N LEU A 350 -15.96 -2.62 17.07
CA LEU A 350 -15.04 -3.76 17.17
C LEU A 350 -15.81 -5.08 17.24
N GLY A 351 -15.83 -5.82 16.14
CA GLY A 351 -16.51 -7.12 16.07
C GLY A 351 -17.25 -7.30 14.76
N THR A 352 -18.53 -7.70 14.83
CA THR A 352 -19.28 -8.06 13.63
C THR A 352 -20.69 -7.49 13.60
N GLY A 353 -21.06 -6.87 12.48
CA GLY A 353 -22.43 -6.37 12.29
C GLY A 353 -22.79 -5.22 13.22
N ILE A 354 -21.80 -4.43 13.64
CA ILE A 354 -22.03 -3.25 14.48
C ILE A 354 -22.37 -2.08 13.59
N VAL A 355 -23.55 -1.49 13.78
CA VAL A 355 -23.95 -0.24 13.13
C VAL A 355 -23.91 0.86 14.17
N LEU A 356 -23.09 1.89 13.94
CA LEU A 356 -23.04 3.11 14.72
C LEU A 356 -23.67 4.23 13.90
N ASN A 357 -24.90 4.55 14.25
CA ASN A 357 -25.62 5.71 13.74
C ASN A 357 -26.04 6.57 14.95
N ASN A 358 -25.81 7.87 14.88
CA ASN A 358 -26.25 8.74 15.97
C ASN A 358 -26.76 10.05 15.40
N ILE A 359 -28.08 10.11 15.21
CA ILE A 359 -28.74 11.30 14.65
C ILE A 359 -28.60 12.51 15.60
N ASP A 360 -28.29 12.30 16.89
CA ASP A 360 -28.06 13.38 17.85
C ASP A 360 -26.59 13.58 18.22
N ILE A 361 -26.01 14.57 17.54
CA ILE A 361 -24.93 15.46 18.00
C ILE A 361 -23.68 14.74 18.53
N ALA A 362 -22.68 14.64 17.63
CA ALA A 362 -21.24 14.65 17.90
C ALA A 362 -20.85 13.96 19.22
N GLY A 363 -20.95 12.64 19.29
CA GLY A 363 -20.33 11.96 20.42
C GLY A 363 -19.91 10.54 20.14
N THR A 364 -18.66 10.31 20.50
CA THR A 364 -17.96 9.04 20.54
C THR A 364 -18.83 7.93 21.12
N THR A 365 -19.08 6.92 20.29
CA THR A 365 -19.66 5.66 20.72
C THR A 365 -18.63 4.57 20.60
N PHE A 366 -18.57 3.73 21.62
CA PHE A 366 -17.65 2.61 21.69
C PHE A 366 -18.47 1.32 21.73
N SER A 367 -18.50 0.58 20.62
CA SER A 367 -19.31 -0.62 20.50
C SER A 367 -18.47 -1.84 20.16
N PHE A 368 -18.80 -2.95 20.80
CA PHE A 368 -18.09 -4.21 20.65
C PHE A 368 -19.05 -5.38 20.42
N GLY A 369 -18.47 -6.49 19.97
CA GLY A 369 -19.13 -7.79 19.96
C GLY A 369 -19.87 -8.02 18.66
N SER A 370 -21.00 -8.69 18.72
CA SER A 370 -21.73 -9.09 17.52
C SER A 370 -23.16 -8.59 17.56
N TYR A 371 -23.60 -7.97 16.46
CA TYR A 371 -24.99 -7.59 16.19
C TYR A 371 -25.70 -6.95 17.41
N PRO A 372 -25.26 -5.78 17.90
CA PRO A 372 -25.98 -5.02 18.91
C PRO A 372 -27.34 -4.54 18.38
N THR A 373 -28.28 -4.17 19.26
CA THR A 373 -29.65 -3.77 18.84
C THR A 373 -29.78 -2.40 18.19
N LEU A 374 -28.68 -1.74 17.84
CA LEU A 374 -28.72 -0.40 17.27
C LEU A 374 -29.21 -0.44 15.81
N GLU A 375 -30.53 -0.34 15.66
CA GLU A 375 -31.23 -0.02 14.41
C GLU A 375 -31.73 1.44 14.50
N THR A 376 -31.66 2.16 13.39
CA THR A 376 -32.05 3.56 13.17
C THR A 376 -33.22 4.06 14.02
N ILE A 377 -32.94 4.82 15.09
CA ILE A 377 -34.00 5.42 15.91
C ILE A 377 -34.30 6.84 15.40
N MET A 378 -35.55 7.06 15.00
CA MET A 378 -36.10 8.40 14.75
C MET A 378 -36.09 9.22 16.05
N VAL A 379 -35.51 10.43 15.97
CA VAL A 379 -35.10 11.38 17.03
C VAL A 379 -36.11 11.65 18.15
N SER A 380 -37.41 11.39 17.97
CA SER A 380 -38.42 11.78 18.96
C SER A 380 -38.53 10.87 20.18
N ASN A 381 -37.89 9.68 20.17
CA ASN A 381 -38.19 8.61 21.13
C ASN A 381 -36.98 8.13 21.96
N VAL A 382 -35.92 8.92 22.14
CA VAL A 382 -34.72 8.51 22.90
C VAL A 382 -34.54 9.37 24.16
N ASP A 383 -34.36 8.73 25.32
CA ASP A 383 -34.04 9.38 26.60
C ASP A 383 -32.56 9.77 26.69
N ALA A 384 -31.65 8.87 26.29
CA ALA A 384 -30.22 9.19 26.13
C ALA A 384 -29.52 8.20 25.18
N PRO A 385 -28.66 8.66 24.25
CA PRO A 385 -27.95 7.77 23.34
C PRO A 385 -26.90 6.90 24.06
N ARG A 386 -26.54 5.77 23.44
CA ARG A 386 -25.52 4.86 23.97
C ARG A 386 -24.13 5.48 23.89
N ARG A 387 -23.33 5.26 24.93
CA ARG A 387 -21.90 5.62 24.97
C ARG A 387 -21.01 4.40 24.83
N ILE A 388 -21.35 3.32 25.53
CA ILE A 388 -20.68 2.03 25.42
C ILE A 388 -21.73 0.96 25.17
N ASN A 389 -21.47 0.06 24.23
CA ASN A 389 -22.32 -1.09 23.99
C ASN A 389 -21.49 -2.36 23.73
N PHE A 390 -21.96 -3.48 24.23
CA PHE A 390 -21.44 -4.81 23.94
C PHE A 390 -22.60 -5.65 23.42
N GLY A 391 -22.59 -5.91 22.11
CA GLY A 391 -23.55 -6.79 21.46
C GLY A 391 -23.21 -8.26 21.68
N ASN A 392 -24.22 -9.07 21.94
CA ASN A 392 -24.15 -10.54 21.95
C ASN A 392 -25.21 -11.15 21.03
N GLY A 393 -25.63 -10.40 20.02
CA GLY A 393 -26.48 -10.89 18.96
C GLY A 393 -25.79 -11.95 18.10
N SER A 394 -26.56 -12.55 17.20
CA SER A 394 -26.07 -13.65 16.35
C SER A 394 -26.72 -13.61 14.99
N ARG A 395 -26.01 -14.13 13.99
CA ARG A 395 -26.54 -14.38 12.65
C ARG A 395 -26.77 -15.87 12.47
N ASN A 396 -27.98 -16.23 12.06
CA ASN A 396 -28.31 -17.60 11.68
C ASN A 396 -27.67 -17.90 10.32
N ALA A 397 -26.74 -18.87 10.30
CA ALA A 397 -26.03 -19.23 9.08
C ALA A 397 -26.92 -19.82 7.97
N LEU A 398 -28.07 -20.42 8.32
CA LEU A 398 -28.96 -21.06 7.35
C LEU A 398 -29.96 -20.07 6.73
N THR A 399 -30.48 -19.14 7.53
CA THR A 399 -31.53 -18.21 7.09
C THR A 399 -31.02 -16.80 6.81
N ALA A 400 -29.75 -16.54 7.11
CA ALA A 400 -29.14 -15.20 7.16
C ALA A 400 -29.86 -14.22 8.13
N LEU A 401 -30.82 -14.69 8.93
CA LEU A 401 -31.56 -13.88 9.91
C LEU A 401 -30.61 -13.42 11.02
N ILE A 402 -30.62 -12.13 11.30
CA ILE A 402 -29.85 -11.52 12.38
C ILE A 402 -30.75 -11.34 13.60
N THR A 403 -30.28 -11.80 14.76
CA THR A 403 -30.89 -11.52 16.06
C THR A 403 -30.00 -10.53 16.78
N ASN A 404 -30.47 -9.29 16.92
CA ASN A 404 -29.71 -8.29 17.64
C ASN A 404 -29.95 -8.41 19.15
N ARG A 405 -28.90 -8.28 19.96
CA ARG A 405 -28.97 -8.31 21.42
C ARG A 405 -27.83 -7.51 22.05
N ASP A 406 -28.10 -6.89 23.20
CA ASP A 406 -27.13 -6.20 24.02
C ASP A 406 -26.82 -6.99 25.30
N ALA A 407 -25.55 -7.35 25.49
CA ALA A 407 -25.07 -7.94 26.73
C ALA A 407 -24.86 -6.89 27.83
N PHE A 408 -24.35 -5.71 27.45
CA PHE A 408 -24.03 -4.63 28.37
C PHE A 408 -24.06 -3.28 27.64
N THR A 409 -24.76 -2.31 28.20
CA THR A 409 -24.90 -0.98 27.59
C THR A 409 -24.78 0.09 28.66
N ILE A 410 -24.07 1.17 28.35
CA ILE A 410 -24.05 2.40 29.15
C ILE A 410 -24.57 3.55 28.29
N LEU A 411 -25.57 4.27 28.77
CA LEU A 411 -26.11 5.46 28.14
C LEU A 411 -25.34 6.71 28.56
N ARG A 412 -25.42 7.80 27.78
CA ARG A 412 -24.76 9.08 28.11
C ARG A 412 -25.23 9.70 29.43
N ASN A 413 -26.46 9.41 29.86
CA ASN A 413 -26.98 9.86 31.16
C ASN A 413 -26.54 8.97 32.35
N GLY A 414 -25.68 7.97 32.10
CA GLY A 414 -25.12 7.10 33.14
C GLY A 414 -25.95 5.87 33.48
N LYS A 415 -27.14 5.69 32.87
CA LYS A 415 -27.91 4.44 33.03
C LYS A 415 -27.15 3.26 32.39
N VAL A 416 -27.22 2.10 33.02
CA VAL A 416 -26.54 0.86 32.66
C VAL A 416 -27.57 -0.27 32.52
N GLY A 417 -27.51 -0.98 31.39
CA GLY A 417 -28.29 -2.17 31.13
C GLY A 417 -27.41 -3.40 31.04
N ILE A 418 -27.83 -4.51 31.64
CA ILE A 418 -27.20 -5.84 31.50
C ILE A 418 -28.22 -6.81 30.92
N ASN A 419 -27.88 -7.43 29.79
CA ASN A 419 -28.77 -8.29 29.00
C ASN A 419 -30.09 -7.59 28.63
N TYR A 420 -30.05 -6.26 28.51
CA TYR A 420 -31.22 -5.40 28.42
C TYR A 420 -31.14 -4.59 27.13
N ASP A 421 -32.01 -4.93 26.20
CA ASP A 421 -32.09 -4.33 24.87
C ASP A 421 -32.91 -3.03 24.91
N ASN A 422 -32.47 -2.01 24.17
CA ASN A 422 -33.27 -0.82 23.81
C ASN A 422 -33.87 0.01 24.98
N PHE A 423 -33.30 -0.04 26.19
CA PHE A 423 -33.81 0.73 27.34
C PHE A 423 -33.55 2.24 27.26
N GLU A 424 -32.84 2.71 26.23
CA GLU A 424 -32.73 4.12 25.90
C GLU A 424 -34.02 4.73 25.34
N LEU A 425 -35.01 3.93 24.94
CA LEU A 425 -36.22 4.44 24.29
C LEU A 425 -37.22 5.03 25.30
N SER A 426 -37.66 6.27 25.04
CA SER A 426 -38.67 6.98 25.85
C SER A 426 -40.07 6.41 25.70
N THR A 427 -40.30 5.44 24.81
CA THR A 427 -41.60 4.77 24.62
C THR A 427 -41.62 3.33 25.13
N HIS A 428 -40.52 2.83 25.71
CA HIS A 428 -40.48 1.46 26.21
C HIS A 428 -41.43 1.25 27.40
N ALA A 429 -42.25 0.20 27.31
CA ALA A 429 -43.11 -0.23 28.41
C ALA A 429 -42.24 -0.71 29.58
N GLY A 430 -42.38 -0.09 30.75
CA GLY A 430 -41.55 -0.38 31.92
C GLY A 430 -40.37 0.56 32.11
N GLN A 431 -40.47 1.83 31.66
CA GLN A 431 -39.52 2.87 32.01
C GLN A 431 -39.17 2.81 33.49
N SER A 432 -37.93 2.42 33.76
CA SER A 432 -37.33 2.46 35.07
C SER A 432 -36.38 3.65 35.12
N ASP A 433 -36.51 4.47 36.15
CA ASP A 433 -35.55 5.51 36.50
C ASP A 433 -34.26 4.90 37.12
N ALA A 434 -34.24 3.59 37.36
CA ALA A 434 -33.07 2.89 37.89
C ALA A 434 -31.83 3.11 37.01
N ILE A 435 -30.73 3.42 37.69
CA ILE A 435 -29.40 3.57 37.07
C ILE A 435 -28.88 2.22 36.56
N LEU A 436 -29.22 1.10 37.21
CA LEU A 436 -28.84 -0.24 36.77
C LEU A 436 -30.08 -1.09 36.51
N GLN A 437 -30.22 -1.58 35.28
CA GLN A 437 -31.29 -2.47 34.86
C GLN A 437 -30.68 -3.81 34.43
N VAL A 438 -31.18 -4.91 35.01
CA VAL A 438 -30.69 -6.27 34.70
C VAL A 438 -31.88 -7.11 34.28
N ASN A 439 -31.83 -7.62 33.05
CA ASN A 439 -32.84 -8.56 32.58
C ASN A 439 -32.33 -10.00 32.79
N GLY A 440 -32.67 -10.56 33.95
CA GLY A 440 -32.27 -11.89 34.37
C GLY A 440 -32.03 -11.97 35.88
N ASN A 441 -31.63 -13.15 36.36
CA ASN A 441 -31.33 -13.37 37.77
C ASN A 441 -29.95 -12.79 38.12
N GLY A 442 -29.92 -11.67 38.83
CA GLY A 442 -28.68 -11.10 39.38
C GLY A 442 -28.34 -11.65 40.76
N GLN A 443 -27.08 -11.99 41.01
CA GLN A 443 -26.56 -12.21 42.37
C GLN A 443 -25.84 -10.93 42.83
N MET A 444 -26.50 -10.14 43.67
CA MET A 444 -25.88 -8.96 44.29
C MET A 444 -25.33 -9.33 45.67
N LYS A 445 -24.00 -9.48 45.76
CA LYS A 445 -23.32 -9.69 47.04
C LYS A 445 -23.41 -8.40 47.86
N GLY A 446 -24.33 -8.37 48.84
CA GLY A 446 -24.61 -7.20 49.68
C GLY A 446 -26.10 -6.98 49.99
N LEU A 447 -27.00 -7.68 49.31
CA LEU A 447 -28.39 -7.84 49.75
C LEU A 447 -28.47 -9.15 50.55
N TYR A 448 -28.23 -9.03 51.84
CA TYR A 448 -28.19 -10.15 52.78
C TYR A 448 -29.59 -10.78 52.91
N THR A 449 -29.87 -11.75 52.06
CA THR A 449 -31.15 -12.44 51.93
C THR A 449 -31.21 -13.75 52.73
N ASN A 450 -30.19 -14.06 53.53
CA ASN A 450 -30.23 -15.24 54.39
C ASN A 450 -31.17 -15.02 55.58
N ILE A 451 -32.29 -15.75 55.58
CA ILE A 451 -33.11 -15.99 56.76
C ILE A 451 -32.49 -17.19 57.48
N ARG A 452 -31.91 -16.97 58.66
CA ARG A 452 -31.35 -18.04 59.49
C ARG A 452 -32.30 -18.41 60.62
N ILE A 453 -32.41 -19.68 60.96
CA ILE A 453 -33.13 -20.13 62.16
C ILE A 453 -32.10 -20.35 63.28
N GLY A 454 -32.29 -19.74 64.45
CA GLY A 454 -31.39 -19.91 65.59
C GLY A 454 -31.62 -18.94 66.74
N ASN A 455 -30.75 -18.96 67.75
CA ASN A 455 -30.86 -18.15 68.98
C ASN A 455 -29.59 -17.31 69.26
N THR A 456 -28.75 -17.11 68.25
CA THR A 456 -27.55 -16.25 68.28
C THR A 456 -27.62 -15.22 67.16
N ILE A 457 -26.73 -14.23 67.13
CA ILE A 457 -26.54 -13.32 65.99
C ILE A 457 -25.12 -13.47 65.46
N LEU A 458 -24.98 -13.86 64.20
CA LEU A 458 -23.72 -13.97 63.48
C LEU A 458 -23.37 -12.65 62.79
N ALA A 459 -22.17 -12.51 62.22
CA ALA A 459 -21.73 -11.27 61.59
C ALA A 459 -22.50 -10.94 60.30
N ASP A 460 -22.99 -11.96 59.60
CA ASP A 460 -23.63 -11.90 58.28
C ASP A 460 -25.16 -12.06 58.32
N ASP A 461 -25.74 -12.26 59.51
CA ASP A 461 -27.20 -12.33 59.65
C ASP A 461 -27.87 -11.01 59.28
N HIS A 462 -29.02 -11.13 58.60
CA HIS A 462 -29.95 -10.03 58.36
C HIS A 462 -31.35 -10.33 58.86
N THR A 463 -31.87 -11.53 58.59
CA THR A 463 -33.11 -12.00 59.21
C THR A 463 -32.83 -13.25 60.02
N VAL A 464 -33.25 -13.28 61.29
CA VAL A 464 -33.13 -14.48 62.14
C VAL A 464 -34.49 -14.84 62.71
N ILE A 465 -34.93 -16.08 62.46
CA ILE A 465 -36.08 -16.69 63.13
C ILE A 465 -35.60 -17.30 64.44
N LEU A 466 -36.05 -16.70 65.54
CA LEU A 466 -35.61 -16.96 66.89
C LEU A 466 -36.22 -18.25 67.45
N THR A 467 -35.37 -19.24 67.70
CA THR A 467 -35.73 -20.48 68.42
C THR A 467 -35.59 -20.35 69.94
N GLY A 468 -35.07 -19.22 70.42
CA GLY A 468 -34.85 -18.92 71.82
C GLY A 468 -34.54 -17.44 72.03
N ASN A 469 -34.30 -17.05 73.29
CA ASN A 469 -33.87 -15.69 73.61
C ASN A 469 -32.51 -15.41 72.96
N VAL A 470 -32.29 -14.17 72.55
CA VAL A 470 -31.08 -13.74 71.86
C VAL A 470 -30.56 -12.44 72.45
N SER A 471 -29.23 -12.26 72.46
CA SER A 471 -28.61 -10.98 72.75
C SER A 471 -28.06 -10.39 71.46
N LEU A 472 -28.40 -9.14 71.18
CA LEU A 472 -27.77 -8.39 70.10
C LEU A 472 -26.28 -8.16 70.42
N PRO A 473 -25.40 -8.13 69.40
CA PRO A 473 -24.01 -7.74 69.57
C PRO A 473 -23.91 -6.32 70.13
N THR A 474 -22.87 -6.01 70.91
CA THR A 474 -22.64 -4.64 71.41
C THR A 474 -22.57 -3.64 70.25
N PRO A 475 -23.38 -2.57 70.25
CA PRO A 475 -23.26 -1.50 69.25
C PRO A 475 -21.87 -0.84 69.30
N THR A 476 -21.20 -0.77 68.16
CA THR A 476 -19.92 -0.07 68.00
C THR A 476 -19.87 0.58 66.62
N THR A 477 -18.87 1.42 66.36
CA THR A 477 -18.65 1.99 65.02
C THR A 477 -18.53 0.93 63.92
N THR A 478 -18.08 -0.29 64.25
CA THR A 478 -17.94 -1.41 63.31
C THR A 478 -19.27 -1.97 62.81
N ASN A 479 -20.35 -1.85 63.58
CA ASN A 479 -21.68 -2.32 63.16
C ASN A 479 -22.68 -1.19 62.91
N LYS A 480 -22.25 0.07 62.88
CA LYS A 480 -23.10 1.22 62.55
C LYS A 480 -23.75 1.05 61.17
N GLY A 481 -25.06 1.27 61.11
CA GLY A 481 -25.88 1.12 59.90
C GLY A 481 -26.36 -0.32 59.63
N ARG A 482 -25.87 -1.32 60.37
CA ARG A 482 -26.34 -2.71 60.23
C ARG A 482 -27.81 -2.81 60.63
N THR A 483 -28.60 -3.47 59.80
CA THR A 483 -30.03 -3.75 60.03
C THR A 483 -30.24 -5.23 60.32
N LEU A 484 -31.01 -5.54 61.36
CA LEU A 484 -31.37 -6.90 61.78
C LEU A 484 -32.88 -7.01 61.92
N VAL A 485 -33.47 -8.03 61.30
CA VAL A 485 -34.87 -8.43 61.46
C VAL A 485 -34.89 -9.70 62.30
N LEU A 486 -35.47 -9.64 63.50
CA LEU A 486 -35.54 -10.78 64.42
C LEU A 486 -37.00 -11.15 64.68
N CYS A 487 -37.38 -12.36 64.29
CA CYS A 487 -38.76 -12.82 64.36
C CYS A 487 -38.90 -14.01 65.30
N GLY A 488 -39.99 -14.09 66.06
CA GLY A 488 -40.33 -15.30 66.83
C GLY A 488 -40.74 -16.47 65.91
N ASP A 489 -40.35 -17.69 66.27
CA ASP A 489 -40.66 -18.93 65.54
C ASP A 489 -42.04 -19.54 65.85
N SER A 490 -42.71 -19.08 66.91
CA SER A 490 -43.89 -19.73 67.48
C SER A 490 -44.72 -18.76 68.34
N SER A 491 -45.78 -19.24 68.99
CA SER A 491 -46.57 -18.48 69.98
C SER A 491 -45.81 -18.19 71.29
N THR A 492 -44.58 -18.67 71.42
CA THR A 492 -43.77 -18.50 72.63
C THR A 492 -42.99 -17.19 72.52
N SER A 493 -43.12 -16.32 73.53
CA SER A 493 -42.44 -15.04 73.50
C SER A 493 -40.92 -15.20 73.64
N ARG A 494 -40.14 -14.58 72.75
CA ARG A 494 -38.66 -14.59 72.79
C ARG A 494 -38.12 -13.22 73.16
N MET A 495 -37.27 -13.18 74.17
CA MET A 495 -36.56 -11.96 74.59
C MET A 495 -35.39 -11.67 73.66
N ILE A 496 -35.29 -10.41 73.24
CA ILE A 496 -34.19 -9.83 72.50
C ILE A 496 -33.53 -8.80 73.42
N SER A 497 -32.32 -9.07 73.89
CA SER A 497 -31.60 -8.21 74.83
C SER A 497 -30.52 -7.39 74.14
N GLY A 498 -30.25 -6.19 74.63
CA GLY A 498 -29.21 -5.31 74.12
C GLY A 498 -29.34 -3.88 74.63
N ALA A 499 -28.47 -2.98 74.15
CA ALA A 499 -28.65 -1.54 74.33
C ALA A 499 -29.65 -1.05 73.28
N LEU A 500 -30.94 -1.09 73.60
CA LEU A 500 -32.03 -0.79 72.67
C LEU A 500 -32.59 0.60 72.91
N GLN A 501 -33.02 1.28 71.85
CA GLN A 501 -33.64 2.60 71.98
C GLN A 501 -34.72 2.81 70.91
N ASP A 502 -35.79 3.49 71.27
CA ASP A 502 -36.74 4.09 70.32
C ASP A 502 -37.23 5.45 70.85
N MET A 503 -38.28 6.01 70.24
CA MET A 503 -38.84 7.29 70.69
C MET A 503 -39.47 7.25 72.09
N GLY A 504 -39.86 6.08 72.58
CA GLY A 504 -40.47 5.85 73.89
C GLY A 504 -39.45 5.70 75.02
N GLY A 505 -38.18 5.46 74.71
CA GLY A 505 -37.12 5.42 75.71
C GLY A 505 -35.98 4.46 75.39
N THR A 506 -35.19 4.16 76.42
CA THR A 506 -34.10 3.16 76.36
C THR A 506 -34.56 1.88 77.04
N TYR A 507 -34.25 0.74 76.42
CA TYR A 507 -34.63 -0.59 76.90
C TYR A 507 -33.40 -1.49 76.98
N THR A 508 -33.38 -2.38 77.96
CA THR A 508 -32.37 -3.44 78.07
C THR A 508 -32.80 -4.70 77.31
N SER A 509 -34.10 -4.83 77.01
CA SER A 509 -34.64 -5.91 76.20
C SER A 509 -36.04 -5.58 75.69
N VAL A 510 -36.45 -6.26 74.61
CA VAL A 510 -37.82 -6.32 74.09
C VAL A 510 -38.20 -7.78 73.87
N SER A 511 -39.49 -8.08 73.73
CA SER A 511 -39.94 -9.46 73.55
C SER A 511 -40.81 -9.59 72.30
N THR A 512 -40.57 -10.63 71.51
CA THR A 512 -41.47 -11.02 70.41
C THR A 512 -42.77 -11.53 71.02
N ALA A 513 -43.78 -10.69 71.17
CA ALA A 513 -45.03 -11.06 71.86
C ALA A 513 -45.97 -11.82 70.90
N ASN A 514 -46.84 -12.67 71.45
CA ASN A 514 -47.86 -13.39 70.68
C ASN A 514 -49.10 -12.51 70.42
N VAL A 515 -48.87 -11.25 70.04
CA VAL A 515 -49.91 -10.31 69.61
C VAL A 515 -49.65 -9.91 68.14
N PRO A 516 -50.70 -9.61 67.36
CA PRO A 516 -50.52 -9.09 66.00
C PRO A 516 -49.68 -7.80 66.05
N GLY A 517 -48.53 -7.78 65.36
CA GLY A 517 -47.66 -6.60 65.27
C GLY A 517 -46.47 -6.52 66.25
N GLU A 518 -46.15 -7.59 66.99
CA GLU A 518 -44.90 -7.69 67.79
C GLU A 518 -44.15 -9.01 67.54
N LYS A 519 -44.38 -9.63 66.37
CA LYS A 519 -43.76 -10.92 66.03
C LYS A 519 -42.35 -10.77 65.48
N CYS A 520 -41.99 -9.59 64.98
CA CYS A 520 -40.71 -9.33 64.32
C CYS A 520 -40.21 -7.92 64.62
N TYR A 521 -39.09 -7.82 65.34
CA TYR A 521 -38.45 -6.53 65.53
C TYR A 521 -37.43 -6.27 64.43
N THR A 522 -37.44 -5.05 63.88
CA THR A 522 -36.35 -4.57 63.05
C THR A 522 -35.52 -3.58 63.85
N PHE A 523 -34.22 -3.83 63.92
CA PHE A 523 -33.25 -2.98 64.58
C PHE A 523 -32.27 -2.42 63.57
N GLN A 524 -31.81 -1.18 63.78
CA GLN A 524 -30.67 -0.61 63.09
C GLN A 524 -29.65 -0.08 64.10
N SER A 525 -28.40 -0.52 64.01
CA SER A 525 -27.35 -0.03 64.91
C SER A 525 -26.96 1.40 64.53
N THR A 526 -26.94 2.30 65.51
CA THR A 526 -26.39 3.67 65.36
C THR A 526 -24.87 3.71 65.60
N GLY A 527 -24.30 2.57 66.02
CA GLY A 527 -22.93 2.44 66.52
C GLY A 527 -22.78 2.72 68.02
N SER A 528 -23.87 3.11 68.71
CA SER A 528 -23.93 3.29 70.17
C SER A 528 -25.13 2.60 70.82
N VAL A 529 -26.24 2.45 70.09
CA VAL A 529 -27.44 1.70 70.46
C VAL A 529 -28.00 0.94 69.25
N TRP A 530 -28.85 -0.04 69.48
CA TRP A 530 -29.73 -0.62 68.48
C TRP A 530 -31.06 0.14 68.48
N TRP A 531 -31.28 0.95 67.45
CA TRP A 531 -32.53 1.67 67.30
C TRP A 531 -33.63 0.73 66.80
N ILE A 532 -34.76 0.68 67.49
CA ILE A 532 -35.91 -0.11 67.06
C ILE A 532 -36.65 0.71 66.00
N ILE A 533 -36.66 0.21 64.76
CA ILE A 533 -37.30 0.90 63.63
C ILE A 533 -38.68 0.33 63.28
N SER A 534 -38.96 -0.93 63.67
CA SER A 534 -40.29 -1.54 63.56
C SER A 534 -40.50 -2.64 64.62
N ARG A 535 -41.77 -2.97 64.91
CA ARG A 535 -42.20 -4.07 65.78
C ARG A 535 -43.17 -5.00 65.04
#